data_AF-A0A6M2E5T5-F1
#
_entry.id   AF-A0A6M2E5T5-F1
#
_cell.length_a   1.000
_cell.length_b   1.000
_cell.length_c   1.000
_cell.angle_alpha   90.00
_cell.angle_beta   90.00
_cell.angle_gamma   90.00
#
_symmetry.space_group_name_H-M   'P 1'
#
loop_
_entity.id
_entity.type
_entity.pdbx_description
1 polymer ?
#
loop_
_entity_poly.entity_id
_entity_poly.type
_entity_poly.pdbx_seq_one_letter_code
_entity_poly.pdbx_strand_id
1 'polypeptide(L)'
;MSSPLEALETNLEMFIENVRQLGIIVSDFQPQGQTTLNQKINHIVTLMQEVDRCKPQVQDIQVPLEVFDYIDQGRNPQLFTKDCMEKALTKNEQVKGKIESYRRFKALLVELSKVFPTEMAKYRAIRGDERPST
;
A
#
# COMPACT_ATOMS: atom_id res chain seq x y z
N MET A 1 -7.56 24.40 9.78
CA MET A 1 -7.87 23.27 10.69
C MET A 1 -6.74 22.28 10.49
N SER A 2 -6.00 21.94 11.53
CA SER A 2 -4.90 20.97 11.42
C SER A 2 -5.47 19.61 11.00
N SER A 3 -4.77 18.89 10.13
CA SER A 3 -5.24 17.58 9.70
C SER A 3 -5.21 16.60 10.89
N PRO A 4 -6.10 15.60 10.96
CA PRO A 4 -6.02 14.54 11.97
C PRO A 4 -4.65 13.87 12.07
N LEU A 5 -3.92 13.81 10.95
CA LEU A 5 -2.56 13.29 10.89
C LEU A 5 -1.54 14.21 11.55
N GLU A 6 -1.68 15.53 11.42
CA GLU A 6 -0.76 16.49 12.07
C GLU A 6 -0.84 16.39 13.61
N ALA A 7 -2.05 16.18 14.14
CA ALA A 7 -2.24 15.99 15.58
C ALA A 7 -1.59 14.69 16.07
N LEU A 8 -1.78 13.60 15.32
CA LEU A 8 -1.14 12.31 15.61
C LEU A 8 0.39 12.39 15.51
N GLU A 9 0.91 13.02 14.47
CA GLU A 9 2.34 13.24 14.25
C GLU A 9 2.96 14.03 15.41
N THR A 10 2.35 15.16 15.79
CA THR A 10 2.81 15.98 16.92
C THR A 10 2.86 15.17 18.21
N ASN A 11 1.83 14.36 18.50
CA ASN A 11 1.78 13.51 19.68
C ASN A 11 2.87 12.42 19.66
N LEU A 12 3.12 11.81 18.50
CA LEU A 12 4.18 10.81 18.32
C LEU A 12 5.57 11.40 18.50
N GLU A 13 5.84 12.58 17.92
CA GLU A 13 7.11 13.29 18.10
C GLU A 13 7.37 13.62 19.57
N MET A 14 6.36 14.17 20.26
CA MET A 14 6.45 14.43 21.70
C MET A 14 6.70 13.15 22.49
N PHE A 15 6.03 12.04 22.16
CA PHE A 15 6.26 10.76 22.81
C PHE A 15 7.69 10.26 22.62
N ILE A 16 8.19 10.26 21.40
CA ILE A 16 9.57 9.83 21.05
C ILE A 16 10.60 10.66 21.81
N GLU A 17 10.43 11.99 21.83
CA GLU A 17 11.35 12.89 22.53
C GLU A 17 11.32 12.66 24.05
N ASN A 18 10.14 12.41 24.64
CA ASN A 18 10.03 12.09 26.06
C ASN A 18 10.69 10.75 26.43
N VAL A 19 10.58 9.75 25.56
CA VAL A 19 11.28 8.46 25.71
C VAL A 19 12.79 8.64 25.60
N ARG A 20 13.27 9.47 24.66
CA ARG A 20 14.70 9.81 24.53
C ARG A 20 15.23 10.48 25.80
N GLN A 21 14.50 11.46 26.34
CA GLN A 21 14.87 12.15 27.58
C GLN A 21 14.86 11.21 28.79
N LEU A 22 13.91 10.27 28.86
CA LEU A 22 13.91 9.22 29.88
C LEU A 22 15.20 8.38 29.78
N GLY A 23 15.59 7.98 28.56
CA GLY A 23 16.84 7.25 28.32
C GLY A 23 18.08 8.00 28.85
N ILE A 24 18.13 9.32 28.66
CA ILE A 24 19.21 10.17 29.19
C ILE A 24 19.21 10.17 30.73
N ILE A 25 18.05 10.39 31.36
CA ILE A 25 17.92 10.42 32.83
C ILE A 25 18.36 9.08 33.44
N VAL A 26 17.99 7.97 32.80
CA VAL A 26 18.35 6.63 33.27
C VAL A 26 19.85 6.35 33.05
N SER A 27 20.45 6.87 31.97
CA SER A 27 21.87 6.67 31.68
C SER A 27 22.82 7.34 32.67
N ASP A 28 22.42 8.46 33.27
CA ASP A 28 23.17 9.20 34.30
C ASP A 28 22.32 9.42 35.55
N PHE A 29 21.78 8.32 36.08
CA PHE A 29 20.85 8.41 37.20
C PHE A 29 21.54 8.80 38.51
N GLN A 30 20.96 9.81 39.18
CA GLN A 30 21.31 10.18 40.55
C GLN A 30 20.10 10.03 41.48
N PRO A 31 20.27 9.60 42.75
CA PRO A 31 19.15 9.40 43.69
C PRO A 31 18.25 10.63 43.86
N GLN A 32 18.81 11.84 43.74
CA GLN A 32 18.07 13.10 43.83
C GLN A 32 17.08 13.30 42.66
N GLY A 33 17.31 12.62 41.53
CA GLY A 33 16.49 12.67 40.32
C GLY A 33 15.31 11.69 40.30
N GLN A 34 15.10 10.89 41.35
CA GLN A 34 14.02 9.89 41.39
C GLN A 34 12.63 10.48 41.14
N THR A 35 12.35 11.66 41.71
CA THR A 35 11.06 12.34 41.51
C THR A 35 10.86 12.73 40.05
N THR A 36 11.89 13.27 39.40
CA THR A 36 11.87 13.64 37.98
C THR A 36 11.69 12.41 37.08
N LEU A 37 12.37 11.30 37.40
CA LEU A 37 12.20 10.03 36.71
C LEU A 37 10.74 9.55 36.78
N ASN A 38 10.15 9.52 37.97
CA ASN A 38 8.75 9.11 38.16
C ASN A 38 7.78 10.02 37.39
N GLN A 39 7.99 11.34 37.43
CA GLN A 39 7.20 12.29 36.65
C GLN A 39 7.31 12.00 35.14
N LYS A 40 8.51 11.68 34.65
CA LYS A 40 8.73 11.38 33.23
C LYS A 40 8.04 10.09 32.79
N ILE A 41 8.10 9.04 33.60
CA ILE A 41 7.39 7.77 33.36
C ILE A 41 5.88 8.01 33.29
N ASN A 42 5.31 8.72 34.27
CA ASN A 42 3.89 9.05 34.28
C ASN A 42 3.49 9.88 33.06
N HIS A 43 4.34 10.82 32.65
CA HIS A 43 4.08 11.62 31.46
C HIS A 43 4.09 10.79 30.17
N ILE A 44 5.00 9.82 30.03
CA ILE A 44 5.02 8.88 28.91
C ILE A 44 3.73 8.04 28.87
N VAL A 45 3.23 7.60 30.02
CA VAL A 45 1.94 6.89 30.12
C VAL A 45 0.80 7.78 29.61
N THR A 46 0.75 9.05 30.04
CA THR A 46 -0.25 10.01 29.55
C THR A 46 -0.14 10.23 28.04
N LEU A 47 1.08 10.42 27.51
CA LEU A 47 1.27 10.60 26.06
C LEU A 47 0.83 9.38 25.26
N MET A 48 1.06 8.16 25.77
CA MET A 48 0.57 6.93 25.15
C MET A 48 -0.97 6.87 25.12
N GLN A 49 -1.63 7.32 26.18
CA GLN A 49 -3.09 7.43 26.23
C GLN A 49 -3.62 8.47 25.23
N GLU A 50 -2.93 9.60 25.07
CA GLU A 50 -3.30 10.61 24.07
C GLU A 50 -3.12 10.10 22.63
N VAL A 51 -2.08 9.31 22.35
CA VAL A 51 -1.90 8.63 21.05
C VAL A 51 -3.06 7.67 20.78
N ASP A 52 -3.47 6.86 21.76
CA ASP A 52 -4.63 5.97 21.61
C ASP A 52 -5.94 6.76 21.37
N ARG A 53 -6.08 7.93 22.00
CA ARG A 53 -7.23 8.82 21.80
C ARG A 53 -7.33 9.41 20.39
N CYS A 54 -6.21 9.46 19.64
CA CYS A 54 -6.20 9.88 18.25
C CYS A 54 -6.73 8.80 17.29
N LYS A 55 -6.80 7.53 17.71
CA LYS A 55 -7.26 6.39 16.89
C LYS A 55 -8.56 6.65 16.09
N PRO A 56 -9.68 7.13 16.67
CA PRO A 56 -10.90 7.36 15.91
C PRO A 56 -10.75 8.43 14.83
N GLN A 57 -9.78 9.35 14.96
CA GLN A 57 -9.55 10.43 14.00
C GLN A 57 -8.82 9.96 12.74
N VAL A 58 -8.17 8.79 12.79
CA VAL A 58 -7.38 8.21 11.69
C VAL A 58 -7.91 6.86 11.22
N GLN A 59 -9.08 6.42 11.70
CA GLN A 59 -9.61 5.08 11.39
C GLN A 59 -9.84 4.86 9.88
N ASP A 60 -10.15 5.93 9.15
CA ASP A 60 -10.49 5.87 7.73
C ASP A 60 -9.24 5.73 6.85
N ILE A 61 -8.04 5.80 7.45
CA ILE A 61 -6.76 5.68 6.77
C ILE A 61 -6.33 4.22 6.77
N GLN A 62 -6.30 3.61 5.59
CA GLN A 62 -5.80 2.26 5.40
C GLN A 62 -4.33 2.27 4.99
N VAL A 63 -3.51 1.53 5.73
CA VAL A 63 -2.09 1.35 5.42
C VAL A 63 -1.90 -0.06 4.86
N PRO A 64 -1.38 -0.22 3.62
CA PRO A 64 -1.06 -1.53 3.08
C PRO A 64 -0.04 -2.26 3.94
N LEU A 65 -0.27 -3.54 4.22
CA LEU A 65 0.60 -4.33 5.10
C LEU A 65 2.01 -4.47 4.53
N GLU A 66 2.15 -4.48 3.20
CA GLU A 66 3.44 -4.56 2.53
C GLU A 66 4.34 -3.35 2.81
N VAL A 67 3.77 -2.21 3.25
CA VAL A 67 4.57 -1.04 3.67
C VAL A 67 5.36 -1.35 4.94
N PHE A 68 4.86 -2.20 5.83
CA PHE A 68 5.57 -2.57 7.06
C PHE A 68 6.90 -3.25 6.76
N ASP A 69 6.97 -4.08 5.72
CA ASP A 69 8.22 -4.72 5.29
C ASP A 69 9.31 -3.68 4.92
N TYR A 70 8.91 -2.53 4.36
CA TYR A 70 9.86 -1.44 4.07
C TYR A 70 10.35 -0.78 5.35
N ILE A 71 9.43 -0.51 6.28
CA ILE A 71 9.74 0.13 7.57
C ILE A 71 10.68 -0.76 8.40
N ASP A 72 10.35 -2.05 8.55
CA ASP A 72 11.13 -3.01 9.34
C ASP A 72 12.55 -3.21 8.79
N GLN A 73 12.72 -3.05 7.48
CA GLN A 73 14.04 -3.10 6.82
C GLN A 73 14.77 -1.75 6.80
N GLY A 74 14.21 -0.69 7.41
CA GLY A 74 14.78 0.66 7.40
C GLY A 74 14.78 1.33 6.02
N ARG A 75 13.94 0.87 5.09
CA ARG A 75 13.76 1.46 3.75
C ARG A 75 12.73 2.57 3.79
N ASN A 76 12.81 3.50 2.83
CA ASN A 76 11.81 4.55 2.68
C ASN A 76 10.45 3.96 2.24
N PRO A 77 9.36 4.12 3.01
CA PRO A 77 8.02 3.64 2.67
C PRO A 77 7.48 4.17 1.33
N GLN A 78 7.93 5.34 0.87
CA GLN A 78 7.50 5.90 -0.42
C GLN A 78 7.96 5.07 -1.62
N LEU A 79 8.97 4.21 -1.45
CA LEU A 79 9.39 3.26 -2.48
C LEU A 79 8.30 2.24 -2.78
N PHE A 80 7.46 1.87 -1.79
CA PHE A 80 6.31 1.00 -2.04
C PHE A 80 5.35 1.62 -3.07
N THR A 81 5.01 2.90 -2.91
CA THR A 81 4.14 3.61 -3.85
C THR A 81 4.73 3.61 -5.25
N LYS A 82 6.04 3.88 -5.37
CA LYS A 82 6.77 3.83 -6.64
C LYS A 82 6.69 2.44 -7.27
N ASP A 83 7.03 1.39 -6.52
CA ASP A 83 7.03 0.00 -7.00
C ASP A 83 5.63 -0.45 -7.44
N CYS A 84 4.58 -0.03 -6.73
CA CYS A 84 3.20 -0.28 -7.11
C CYS A 84 2.84 0.37 -8.45
N MET A 85 3.25 1.63 -8.66
CA MET A 85 3.03 2.33 -9.93
C MET A 85 3.78 1.66 -11.08
N GLU A 86 5.04 1.28 -10.86
CA GLU A 86 5.86 0.59 -11.87
C GLU A 86 5.31 -0.80 -12.22
N LYS A 87 4.87 -1.58 -11.22
CA LYS A 87 4.18 -2.87 -11.43
C LYS A 87 2.88 -2.69 -12.18
N ALA A 88 2.08 -1.67 -11.86
CA ALA A 88 0.82 -1.39 -12.55
C ALA A 88 1.06 -1.02 -14.02
N LEU A 89 2.07 -0.19 -14.29
CA LEU A 89 2.46 0.19 -15.65
C LEU A 89 2.92 -1.05 -16.45
N THR A 90 3.84 -1.83 -15.90
CA THR A 90 4.35 -3.06 -16.52
C THR A 90 3.20 -4.02 -16.83
N LYS A 91 2.26 -4.18 -15.89
CA LYS A 91 1.09 -5.05 -16.09
C LYS A 91 0.16 -4.53 -17.17
N ASN A 92 -0.05 -3.22 -17.23
CA ASN A 92 -0.87 -2.59 -18.25
C ASN A 92 -0.29 -2.85 -19.66
N GLU A 93 1.00 -2.61 -19.83
CA GLU A 93 1.70 -2.85 -21.11
C GLU A 93 1.63 -4.32 -21.53
N GLN A 94 1.85 -5.25 -20.58
CA GLN A 94 1.72 -6.68 -20.84
C GLN A 94 0.30 -7.06 -21.30
N VAL A 95 -0.73 -6.54 -20.62
CA VAL A 95 -2.13 -6.82 -20.99
C VAL A 95 -2.47 -6.20 -22.35
N LYS A 96 -2.01 -4.98 -22.63
CA LYS A 96 -2.16 -4.32 -23.94
C LYS A 96 -1.50 -5.15 -25.05
N GLY A 97 -0.30 -5.66 -24.81
CA GLY A 97 0.39 -6.55 -25.74
C GLY A 97 -0.41 -7.83 -26.03
N LYS A 98 -0.97 -8.47 -24.99
CA LYS A 98 -1.84 -9.64 -25.16
C LYS A 98 -3.10 -9.32 -25.98
N ILE A 99 -3.75 -8.19 -25.71
CA ILE A 99 -4.92 -7.74 -26.48
C ILE A 99 -4.57 -7.57 -27.95
N GLU A 100 -3.44 -6.93 -28.25
CA GLU A 100 -2.97 -6.71 -29.61
C GLU A 100 -2.63 -8.04 -30.33
N SER A 101 -1.95 -8.97 -29.65
CA SER A 101 -1.70 -10.32 -30.16
C SER A 101 -3.00 -11.05 -30.49
N TYR A 102 -4.01 -10.99 -29.61
CA TYR A 102 -5.31 -11.60 -29.87
C TYR A 102 -6.06 -10.95 -31.04
N ARG A 103 -5.96 -9.62 -31.20
CA ARG A 103 -6.54 -8.92 -32.36
C ARG A 103 -5.90 -9.37 -33.67
N ARG A 104 -4.56 -9.48 -33.72
CA ARG A 104 -3.83 -9.98 -34.89
C ARG A 104 -4.19 -11.44 -35.19
N PHE A 105 -4.25 -12.27 -34.16
CA PHE A 105 -4.67 -13.67 -34.31
C PHE A 105 -6.09 -13.77 -34.88
N LYS A 106 -7.03 -12.95 -34.39
CA LYS A 106 -8.40 -12.87 -34.95
C LYS A 106 -8.38 -12.48 -36.44
N ALA A 107 -7.54 -11.52 -36.85
CA ALA A 107 -7.41 -11.15 -38.26
C ALA A 107 -6.90 -12.31 -39.12
N LEU A 108 -5.92 -13.08 -38.63
CA LEU A 108 -5.43 -14.29 -39.32
C LEU A 108 -6.52 -15.35 -39.47
N LEU A 109 -7.39 -15.54 -38.46
CA LEU A 109 -8.54 -16.44 -38.57
C LEU A 109 -9.53 -15.99 -39.67
N VAL A 110 -9.66 -14.69 -39.91
CA VAL A 110 -10.49 -14.17 -41.01
C VAL A 110 -9.86 -14.55 -42.36
N GLU A 111 -8.55 -14.39 -42.52
CA GLU A 111 -7.86 -14.82 -43.75
C GLU A 111 -7.96 -16.34 -43.95
N LEU A 112 -7.80 -17.13 -42.89
CA LEU A 112 -7.94 -18.59 -42.95
C LEU A 112 -9.34 -19.01 -43.43
N SER A 113 -10.38 -18.24 -43.08
CA SER A 113 -11.74 -18.51 -43.56
C SER A 113 -11.94 -18.34 -45.06
N LYS A 114 -11.04 -17.62 -45.75
CA LYS A 114 -11.04 -17.55 -47.22
C LYS A 114 -10.43 -18.79 -47.86
N VAL A 115 -9.45 -19.41 -47.21
CA VAL A 115 -8.70 -20.56 -47.76
C VAL A 115 -9.32 -21.90 -47.36
N PHE A 116 -9.86 -22.02 -46.14
CA PHE A 116 -10.45 -23.24 -45.59
C PHE A 116 -11.86 -22.98 -45.03
N PRO A 117 -12.86 -22.72 -45.90
CA PRO A 117 -14.19 -22.29 -45.47
C PRO A 117 -14.96 -23.36 -44.69
N THR A 118 -14.82 -24.64 -45.06
CA THR A 118 -15.55 -25.75 -44.45
C THR A 118 -15.08 -26.04 -43.02
N GLU A 119 -13.76 -26.05 -42.80
CA GLU A 119 -13.12 -26.23 -41.50
C GLU A 119 -13.45 -25.06 -40.56
N MET A 120 -13.43 -23.83 -41.09
CA MET A 120 -13.79 -22.64 -40.33
C MET A 120 -15.27 -22.59 -39.96
N ALA A 121 -16.17 -23.12 -40.80
CA ALA A 121 -17.59 -23.27 -40.46
C ALA A 121 -17.79 -24.25 -39.29
N LYS A 122 -17.08 -25.39 -39.29
CA LYS A 122 -17.09 -26.35 -38.17
C LYS A 122 -16.55 -25.70 -36.87
N TYR A 123 -15.45 -24.97 -36.96
CA TYR A 123 -14.89 -24.23 -35.82
C TYR A 123 -15.89 -23.22 -35.24
N ARG A 124 -16.56 -22.41 -36.08
CA ARG A 124 -17.58 -21.44 -35.64
C ARG A 124 -18.78 -22.10 -34.99
N ALA A 125 -19.21 -23.25 -35.49
CA ALA A 125 -20.30 -24.04 -34.90
C ALA A 125 -19.93 -24.54 -33.49
N ILE A 126 -18.70 -25.01 -33.27
CA ILE A 126 -18.20 -25.45 -31.94
C ILE A 126 -18.02 -24.25 -30.99
N ARG A 127 -17.55 -23.12 -31.51
CA ARG A 127 -17.32 -21.89 -30.74
C ARG A 127 -18.62 -21.27 -30.18
N GLY A 128 -19.78 -21.61 -30.77
CA GLY A 128 -21.06 -21.02 -30.39
C GLY A 128 -21.19 -19.55 -30.82
N ASP A 129 -20.71 -19.19 -32.02
CA ASP A 129 -20.86 -17.84 -32.60
C ASP A 129 -22.32 -17.51 -33.02
N GLU A 130 -23.33 -18.19 -32.48
CA GLU A 130 -24.69 -17.63 -32.38
C GLU A 130 -24.67 -16.49 -31.34
N ARG A 131 -24.08 -15.35 -31.72
CA ARG A 131 -24.40 -14.07 -31.09
C ARG A 131 -25.21 -13.27 -32.09
N PRO A 132 -26.40 -12.78 -31.70
CA PRO A 132 -27.23 -11.97 -32.59
C PRO A 132 -26.47 -10.69 -32.94
N SER A 133 -26.54 -10.32 -34.21
CA SER A 133 -26.02 -9.06 -34.74
C SER A 133 -26.69 -7.89 -34.01
N THR A 134 -25.96 -7.22 -33.12
CA THR A 134 -26.30 -5.89 -32.60
C THR A 134 -25.09 -4.98 -32.71
#